data_AF-Q1MTJ6-F1
#
_entry.id   AF-Q1MTJ6-F1
#
_cell.length_a   1.000
_cell.length_b   1.000
_cell.length_c   1.000
_cell.angle_alpha   90.00
_cell.angle_beta   90.00
_cell.angle_gamma   90.00
#
_symmetry.space_group_name_H-M   'P 1'
#
loop_
_entity.id
_entity.type
_entity.pdbx_description
1 polymer ?
#
loop_
_entity_poly.entity_id
_entity_poly.type
_entity_poly.pdbx_seq_one_letter_code
_entity_poly.pdbx_strand_id
1 'polypeptide(L)'
;RLRADHDHVVSADVRTVGPAVSILILEPVDQFSVRRLLESCLEEMAGLLPSNAAVSVLIHDSQKSKFDCAIFALHAASKMVDERRFLDALHAEHASPHGPGYASRLAHLRHTQVGPYRIVDAHTILPPAFYKHGQSRKAIEKAFAGRGGAQYATVNKQGQTLLGRFEDKRDFRLDLNATVSTSIEDKRIAYLARARDYLQTAPEDEVHDTVAAVADTAPDWFRKSRAAIDADTDS
;
A
#
# COMPACT_ATOMS: atom_id res chain seq x y z
N ARG A 1 4.94 11.38 -0.65
CA ARG A 1 5.84 10.98 0.47
C ARG A 1 5.38 11.76 1.69
N LEU A 2 5.28 11.13 2.85
CA LEU A 2 4.68 11.79 4.02
C LEU A 2 5.65 12.73 4.77
N ARG A 3 6.97 12.59 4.60
CA ARG A 3 7.99 13.65 4.78
C ARG A 3 9.21 13.36 3.89
N ALA A 4 10.10 14.34 3.70
CA ALA A 4 11.34 14.17 2.95
C ALA A 4 12.47 13.50 3.78
N ASP A 5 12.36 13.50 5.10
CA ASP A 5 13.33 12.93 6.06
C ASP A 5 12.93 11.54 6.59
N HIS A 6 11.70 11.09 6.28
CA HIS A 6 11.17 9.78 6.64
C HIS A 6 10.58 9.13 5.39
N ASP A 7 11.30 8.17 4.80
CA ASP A 7 10.88 7.39 3.63
C ASP A 7 9.76 6.38 3.98
N HIS A 8 8.61 6.90 4.43
CA HIS A 8 7.39 6.11 4.58
C HIS A 8 6.42 6.43 3.44
N VAL A 9 6.08 5.39 2.69
CA VAL A 9 5.24 5.48 1.50
C VAL A 9 3.94 4.75 1.74
N VAL A 10 2.85 5.44 1.47
CA VAL A 10 1.48 4.94 1.56
C VAL A 10 0.80 5.06 0.20
N SER A 11 -0.32 4.36 0.05
CA SER A 11 -1.21 4.53 -1.11
C SER A 11 -2.47 5.27 -0.70
N ALA A 12 -3.06 6.04 -1.62
CA ALA A 12 -4.31 6.73 -1.38
C ALA A 12 -5.27 6.49 -2.56
N ASP A 13 -6.52 6.13 -2.24
CA ASP A 13 -7.63 6.20 -3.18
C ASP A 13 -8.38 7.51 -2.94
N VAL A 14 -8.71 8.23 -4.02
CA VAL A 14 -9.31 9.56 -3.99
C VAL A 14 -10.54 9.56 -4.90
N ARG A 15 -11.68 9.97 -4.34
CA ARG A 15 -12.95 10.05 -5.06
C ARG A 15 -13.68 11.34 -4.73
N THR A 16 -14.29 11.95 -5.73
CA THR A 16 -15.33 12.95 -5.53
C THR A 16 -16.68 12.23 -5.42
N VAL A 17 -17.40 12.44 -4.32
CA VAL A 17 -18.72 11.86 -4.06
C VAL A 17 -19.70 13.00 -3.79
N GLY A 18 -20.45 13.37 -4.82
CA GLY A 18 -21.27 14.58 -4.78
C GLY A 18 -20.40 15.83 -4.52
N PRO A 19 -20.69 16.65 -3.50
CA PRO A 19 -19.88 17.82 -3.18
C PRO A 19 -18.62 17.49 -2.34
N ALA A 20 -18.45 16.26 -1.85
CA ALA A 20 -17.36 15.89 -0.96
C ALA A 20 -16.19 15.26 -1.72
N VAL A 21 -14.97 15.47 -1.24
CA VAL A 21 -13.78 14.72 -1.66
C VAL A 21 -13.45 13.71 -0.58
N SER A 22 -13.48 12.43 -0.91
CA SER A 22 -13.22 11.33 0.01
C SER A 22 -11.84 10.75 -0.28
N ILE A 23 -10.94 10.81 0.69
CA ILE A 23 -9.55 10.33 0.61
C ILE A 23 -9.38 9.17 1.59
N LEU A 24 -9.07 8.00 1.06
CA LEU A 24 -8.79 6.79 1.84
C LEU A 24 -7.31 6.41 1.66
N ILE A 25 -6.52 6.60 2.71
CA ILE A 25 -5.10 6.25 2.72
C ILE A 25 -4.95 4.85 3.28
N LEU A 26 -4.32 3.93 2.55
CA LEU A 26 -4.07 2.56 3.02
C LEU A 26 -2.67 2.47 3.60
N GLU A 27 -2.62 2.09 4.88
CA GLU A 27 -1.39 1.96 5.66
C GLU A 27 -1.14 0.49 6.05
N PRO A 28 -0.07 -0.13 5.53
CA PRO A 28 0.22 -1.52 5.81
C PRO A 28 0.87 -1.77 7.18
N VAL A 29 1.36 -0.75 7.91
CA VAL A 29 2.08 -0.92 9.18
C VAL A 29 1.22 -0.49 10.38
N ASP A 30 1.05 -1.36 11.38
CA ASP A 30 0.49 -1.01 12.69
C ASP A 30 1.58 -0.97 13.75
N GLN A 31 2.28 0.17 13.85
CA GLN A 31 3.29 0.43 14.87
C GLN A 31 3.08 1.82 15.48
N PHE A 32 3.41 1.97 16.76
CA PHE A 32 3.24 3.23 17.48
C PHE A 32 3.96 4.41 16.80
N SER A 33 5.22 4.21 16.38
CA SER A 33 6.00 5.25 15.69
C SER A 33 5.36 5.69 14.37
N VAL A 34 4.83 4.74 13.59
CA VAL A 34 4.12 5.03 12.33
C VAL A 34 2.82 5.77 12.60
N ARG A 35 2.05 5.38 13.62
CA ARG A 35 0.85 6.11 14.02
C ARG A 35 1.15 7.55 14.41
N ARG A 36 2.21 7.79 15.20
CA ARG A 36 2.65 9.15 15.56
C ARG A 36 3.08 9.96 14.34
N LEU A 37 3.80 9.35 13.40
CA LEU A 37 4.15 9.99 12.13
C LEU A 37 2.89 10.38 11.33
N LEU A 38 1.93 9.47 11.22
CA LEU A 38 0.66 9.73 10.52
C LEU A 38 -0.16 10.83 11.19
N GLU A 39 -0.21 10.87 12.53
CA GLU A 39 -0.84 11.96 13.28
C GLU A 39 -0.22 13.31 12.89
N SER A 40 1.10 13.43 12.96
CA SER A 40 1.80 14.67 12.58
C SER A 40 1.59 15.05 11.11
N CYS A 41 1.62 14.09 10.19
CA CYS A 41 1.35 14.37 8.77
C CYS A 41 -0.09 14.81 8.53
N LEU A 42 -1.07 14.22 9.22
CA LEU A 42 -2.47 14.61 9.12
C LEU A 42 -2.72 16.01 9.71
N GLU A 43 -2.04 16.36 10.82
CA GLU A 43 -2.04 17.71 11.37
C GLU A 43 -1.47 18.73 10.38
N GLU A 44 -0.35 18.43 9.72
CA GLU A 44 0.24 19.29 8.69
C GLU A 44 -0.66 19.43 7.45
N MET A 45 -1.39 18.37 7.09
CA MET A 45 -2.37 18.40 6.01
C MET A 45 -3.63 19.20 6.38
N ALA A 46 -3.87 19.47 7.67
CA ALA A 46 -5.02 20.25 8.14
C ALA A 46 -4.82 21.73 7.78
N GLY A 47 -5.29 22.10 6.59
CA GLY A 47 -5.15 23.45 6.01
C GLY A 47 -4.67 23.45 4.56
N LEU A 48 -4.11 22.33 4.07
CA LEU A 48 -3.70 22.16 2.67
C LEU A 48 -4.82 21.57 1.79
N LEU A 49 -5.76 20.86 2.41
CA LEU A 49 -6.88 20.23 1.72
C LEU A 49 -8.11 21.16 1.68
N PRO A 50 -8.95 21.05 0.64
CA PRO A 50 -10.18 21.83 0.57
C PRO A 50 -11.13 21.44 1.70
N SER A 51 -11.98 22.36 2.14
CA SER A 51 -12.86 22.17 3.31
C SER A 51 -13.87 21.03 3.17
N ASN A 52 -14.14 20.60 1.94
CA ASN A 52 -15.00 19.47 1.62
C ASN A 52 -14.24 18.13 1.52
N ALA A 53 -12.94 18.09 1.84
CA ALA A 53 -12.15 16.87 1.87
C ALA A 53 -12.25 16.15 3.23
N ALA A 54 -12.65 14.89 3.19
CA ALA A 54 -12.57 13.97 4.31
C ALA A 54 -11.39 13.00 4.10
N VAL A 55 -10.59 12.77 5.15
CA VAL A 55 -9.44 11.87 5.12
C VAL A 55 -9.58 10.79 6.19
N SER A 56 -9.43 9.54 5.79
CA SER A 56 -9.27 8.41 6.69
C SER A 56 -8.04 7.61 6.33
N VAL A 57 -7.14 7.38 7.29
CA VAL A 57 -6.05 6.41 7.17
C VAL A 57 -6.56 5.05 7.65
N LEU A 58 -6.45 4.03 6.82
CA LEU A 58 -6.93 2.68 7.04
C LEU A 58 -5.73 1.77 7.34
N ILE A 59 -5.46 1.56 8.64
CA ILE A 59 -4.39 0.68 9.11
C ILE A 59 -4.80 -0.78 8.93
N HIS A 60 -3.98 -1.58 8.25
CA HIS A 60 -4.31 -2.99 7.99
C HIS A 60 -3.23 -4.01 8.37
N ASP A 61 -2.10 -3.57 8.91
CA ASP A 61 -1.09 -4.39 9.61
C ASP A 61 -0.48 -5.57 8.80
N SER A 62 -0.40 -5.44 7.48
CA SER A 62 0.19 -6.47 6.63
C SER A 62 1.73 -6.44 6.60
N GLN A 63 2.36 -5.28 6.82
CA GLN A 63 3.80 -5.10 6.75
C GLN A 63 4.46 -5.14 8.14
N LYS A 64 5.56 -5.87 8.25
CA LYS A 64 6.41 -6.01 9.43
C LYS A 64 7.86 -5.56 9.18
N SER A 65 8.32 -5.58 7.93
CA SER A 65 9.63 -5.07 7.55
C SER A 65 9.68 -3.54 7.59
N LYS A 66 10.88 -2.99 7.69
CA LYS A 66 11.11 -1.53 7.74
C LYS A 66 11.27 -0.87 6.37
N PHE A 67 11.33 -1.65 5.29
CA PHE A 67 11.82 -1.19 3.97
C PHE A 67 10.90 -1.55 2.79
N ASP A 68 9.81 -2.30 3.01
CA ASP A 68 8.92 -2.71 1.91
C ASP A 68 7.75 -1.74 1.65
N CYS A 69 7.65 -0.61 2.38
CA CYS A 69 6.49 0.30 2.33
C CYS A 69 6.12 0.74 0.90
N ALA A 70 7.10 1.08 0.07
CA ALA A 70 6.86 1.46 -1.33
C ALA A 70 6.24 0.33 -2.16
N ILE A 71 6.66 -0.93 -1.96
CA ILE A 71 6.13 -2.07 -2.70
C ILE A 71 4.74 -2.45 -2.18
N PHE A 72 4.51 -2.35 -0.87
CA PHE A 72 3.17 -2.51 -0.30
C PHE A 72 2.20 -1.44 -0.82
N ALA A 73 2.61 -0.17 -0.85
CA ALA A 73 1.81 0.92 -1.38
C ALA A 73 1.49 0.71 -2.87
N LEU A 74 2.47 0.33 -3.70
CA LEU A 74 2.24 0.05 -5.11
C LEU A 74 1.31 -1.16 -5.32
N HIS A 75 1.45 -2.20 -4.51
CA HIS A 75 0.53 -3.35 -4.53
C HIS A 75 -0.88 -2.95 -4.12
N ALA A 76 -1.03 -2.18 -3.04
CA ALA A 76 -2.31 -1.68 -2.59
C ALA A 76 -2.98 -0.81 -3.66
N ALA A 77 -2.26 0.13 -4.28
CA ALA A 77 -2.75 0.92 -5.41
C ALA A 77 -3.23 0.04 -6.58
N SER A 78 -2.48 -1.00 -6.94
CA SER A 78 -2.93 -1.97 -7.94
C SER A 78 -4.21 -2.71 -7.52
N LYS A 79 -4.41 -2.99 -6.22
CA LYS A 79 -5.60 -3.67 -5.73
C LYS A 79 -6.79 -2.73 -5.59
N MET A 80 -6.57 -1.43 -5.43
CA MET A 80 -7.66 -0.44 -5.40
C MET A 80 -8.47 -0.46 -6.71
N VAL A 81 -7.80 -0.65 -7.85
CA VAL A 81 -8.46 -0.80 -9.15
C VAL A 81 -9.29 -2.09 -9.22
N ASP A 82 -8.73 -3.21 -8.76
CA ASP A 82 -9.41 -4.52 -8.78
C ASP A 82 -10.61 -4.55 -7.83
N GLU A 83 -10.48 -3.91 -6.66
CA GLU A 83 -11.47 -3.85 -5.58
C GLU A 83 -12.32 -2.58 -5.65
N ARG A 84 -12.41 -1.93 -6.82
CA ARG A 84 -13.07 -0.62 -6.97
C ARG A 84 -14.49 -0.57 -6.41
N ARG A 85 -15.27 -1.65 -6.54
CA ARG A 85 -16.64 -1.71 -6.01
C ARG A 85 -16.67 -1.61 -4.49
N PHE A 86 -15.72 -2.27 -3.81
CA PHE A 86 -15.60 -2.20 -2.36
C PHE A 86 -15.22 -0.78 -1.92
N LEU A 87 -14.26 -0.16 -2.62
CA LEU A 87 -13.78 1.18 -2.32
C LEU A 87 -14.81 2.25 -2.64
N ASP A 88 -15.51 2.19 -3.77
CA ASP A 88 -16.55 3.17 -4.13
C ASP A 88 -17.67 3.17 -3.07
N ALA A 89 -18.08 1.99 -2.58
CA ALA A 89 -19.01 1.89 -1.46
C ALA A 89 -18.43 2.49 -0.16
N LEU A 90 -17.15 2.26 0.12
CA LEU A 90 -16.48 2.80 1.29
C LEU A 90 -16.33 4.34 1.20
N HIS A 91 -16.09 4.88 0.01
CA HIS A 91 -16.06 6.32 -0.24
C HIS A 91 -17.43 6.97 -0.05
N ALA A 92 -18.50 6.31 -0.50
CA ALA A 92 -19.87 6.78 -0.25
C ALA A 92 -20.20 6.84 1.24
N GLU A 93 -19.86 5.79 1.99
CA GLU A 93 -20.00 5.74 3.45
C GLU A 93 -19.12 6.78 4.17
N HIS A 94 -17.92 7.05 3.65
CA HIS A 94 -16.99 8.03 4.21
C HIS A 94 -17.45 9.47 3.97
N ALA A 95 -18.01 9.77 2.79
CA ALA A 95 -18.51 11.09 2.42
C ALA A 95 -19.82 11.45 3.13
N SER A 96 -20.63 10.46 3.53
CA SER A 96 -21.91 10.67 4.21
C SER A 96 -22.07 9.76 5.44
N PRO A 97 -21.36 10.03 6.55
CA PRO A 97 -21.40 9.20 7.74
C PRO A 97 -22.76 9.20 8.47
N HIS A 98 -23.67 10.13 8.11
CA HIS A 98 -25.02 10.28 8.69
C HIS A 98 -26.15 10.13 7.66
N GLY A 99 -25.87 9.59 6.47
CA GLY A 99 -26.89 9.35 5.45
C GLY A 99 -27.95 8.33 5.92
N PRO A 100 -29.24 8.52 5.58
CA PRO A 100 -30.28 7.57 5.95
C PRO A 100 -30.05 6.21 5.27
N GLY A 101 -29.95 5.14 6.06
CA GLY A 101 -30.01 3.75 5.58
C GLY A 101 -28.70 2.97 5.48
N TYR A 102 -27.54 3.57 5.78
CA TYR A 102 -26.26 2.84 5.76
C TYR A 102 -25.55 2.93 7.12
N ALA A 103 -25.42 1.79 7.81
CA ALA A 103 -24.47 1.67 8.90
C ALA A 103 -23.05 1.69 8.30
N SER A 104 -22.36 2.84 8.40
CA SER A 104 -21.00 3.00 7.88
C SER A 104 -20.08 1.95 8.50
N ARG A 105 -19.39 1.17 7.66
CA ARG A 105 -18.41 0.17 8.10
C ARG A 105 -17.26 0.79 8.90
N LEU A 106 -17.01 2.09 8.69
CA LEU A 106 -15.99 2.84 9.41
C LEU A 106 -16.46 3.32 10.78
N ALA A 107 -17.77 3.48 11.02
CA ALA A 107 -18.30 4.09 12.24
C ALA A 107 -18.07 3.22 13.49
N HIS A 108 -18.07 1.90 13.34
CA HIS A 108 -17.90 0.96 14.46
C HIS A 108 -16.43 0.57 14.71
N LEU A 109 -15.51 1.03 13.87
CA LEU A 109 -14.10 0.71 14.02
C LEU A 109 -13.43 1.65 15.02
N ARG A 110 -12.52 1.06 15.80
CA ARG A 110 -11.61 1.83 16.66
C ARG A 110 -10.82 2.80 15.78
N HIS A 111 -10.74 4.04 16.22
CA HIS A 111 -10.01 5.07 15.52
C HIS A 111 -9.42 6.10 16.48
N THR A 112 -8.40 6.80 16.00
CA THR A 112 -7.86 8.02 16.60
C THR A 112 -8.30 9.21 15.74
N GLN A 113 -8.92 10.21 16.36
CA GLN A 113 -9.28 11.46 15.68
C GLN A 113 -8.07 12.40 15.66
N VAL A 114 -7.81 13.02 14.51
CA VAL A 114 -6.73 13.99 14.28
C VAL A 114 -7.33 15.20 13.54
N GLY A 115 -7.76 16.21 14.29
CA GLY A 115 -8.52 17.34 13.72
C GLY A 115 -9.78 16.84 12.99
N PRO A 116 -10.00 17.19 11.71
CA PRO A 116 -11.13 16.68 10.91
C PRO A 116 -10.88 15.27 10.33
N TYR A 117 -9.70 14.70 10.51
CA TYR A 117 -9.28 13.42 9.93
C TYR A 117 -9.24 12.31 10.97
N ARG A 118 -9.11 11.06 10.52
CA ARG A 118 -9.02 9.91 11.43
C ARG A 118 -8.07 8.83 10.96
N ILE A 119 -7.47 8.13 11.92
CA ILE A 119 -6.70 6.90 11.72
C ILE A 119 -7.54 5.74 12.24
N VAL A 120 -7.93 4.82 11.36
CA VAL A 120 -8.91 3.76 11.61
C VAL A 120 -8.23 2.40 11.60
N ASP A 121 -8.55 1.56 12.59
CA ASP A 121 -8.10 0.17 12.67
C ASP A 121 -8.89 -0.70 11.67
N ALA A 122 -8.54 -0.61 10.39
CA ALA A 122 -9.31 -1.16 9.26
C ALA A 122 -9.05 -2.64 8.92
N HIS A 123 -8.20 -3.32 9.71
CA HIS A 123 -7.77 -4.68 9.43
C HIS A 123 -8.90 -5.72 9.27
N THR A 124 -10.09 -5.47 9.83
CA THR A 124 -11.24 -6.38 9.74
C THR A 124 -12.23 -6.02 8.63
N ILE A 125 -11.98 -4.95 7.86
CA ILE A 125 -12.87 -4.51 6.76
C ILE A 125 -12.27 -4.68 5.37
N LEU A 126 -10.94 -4.63 5.22
CA LEU A 126 -10.31 -4.71 3.89
C LEU A 126 -10.46 -6.10 3.22
N PRO A 127 -10.63 -6.16 1.89
CA PRO A 127 -10.67 -7.42 1.14
C PRO A 127 -9.37 -8.26 1.25
N PRO A 128 -9.45 -9.60 1.08
CA PRO A 128 -8.27 -10.50 1.06
C PRO A 128 -7.15 -10.09 0.09
N ALA A 129 -7.49 -9.42 -1.02
CA ALA A 129 -6.51 -8.99 -2.03
C ALA A 129 -5.39 -8.09 -1.45
N PHE A 130 -5.69 -7.29 -0.41
CA PHE A 130 -4.74 -6.42 0.26
C PHE A 130 -3.77 -7.16 1.19
N TYR A 131 -4.05 -8.42 1.53
CA TYR A 131 -3.26 -9.23 2.46
C TYR A 131 -2.36 -10.27 1.78
N LYS A 132 -2.39 -10.37 0.44
CA LYS A 132 -1.64 -11.39 -0.34
C LYS A 132 -0.14 -11.43 -0.10
N HIS A 133 0.42 -10.35 0.44
CA HIS A 133 1.83 -10.19 0.76
C HIS A 133 2.06 -9.91 2.25
N GLY A 134 1.07 -10.20 3.10
CA GLY A 134 1.18 -10.02 4.54
C GLY A 134 2.38 -10.80 5.12
N GLN A 135 3.12 -10.16 6.02
CA GLN A 135 4.35 -10.70 6.62
C GLN A 135 4.12 -11.34 7.98
N SER A 136 2.86 -11.44 8.44
CA SER A 136 2.51 -12.06 9.71
C SER A 136 1.25 -12.89 9.59
N ARG A 137 1.39 -14.19 9.90
CA ARG A 137 0.27 -15.12 10.01
C ARG A 137 -0.77 -14.62 11.02
N LYS A 138 -0.32 -14.19 12.20
CA LYS A 138 -1.19 -13.65 13.25
C LYS A 138 -1.99 -12.42 12.78
N ALA A 139 -1.37 -11.52 12.01
CA ALA A 139 -2.07 -10.36 11.48
C ALA A 139 -3.14 -10.75 10.45
N ILE A 140 -2.83 -11.71 9.56
CA ILE A 140 -3.79 -12.28 8.61
C ILE A 140 -4.93 -12.97 9.37
N GLU A 141 -4.64 -13.84 10.32
CA GLU A 141 -5.67 -14.53 11.12
C GLU A 141 -6.55 -13.52 11.87
N LYS A 142 -5.97 -12.48 12.48
CA LYS A 142 -6.71 -11.39 13.13
C LYS A 142 -7.65 -10.66 12.17
N ALA A 143 -7.19 -10.34 10.95
CA ALA A 143 -7.98 -9.65 9.93
C ALA A 143 -9.25 -10.44 9.51
N PHE A 144 -9.21 -11.78 9.61
CA PHE A 144 -10.29 -12.64 9.13
C PHE A 144 -10.96 -13.52 10.20
N ALA A 145 -10.57 -13.40 11.47
CA ALA A 145 -11.06 -14.23 12.57
C ALA A 145 -12.60 -14.28 12.70
N GLY A 146 -13.29 -13.19 12.37
CA GLY A 146 -14.76 -13.09 12.42
C GLY A 146 -15.48 -13.29 11.09
N ARG A 147 -14.78 -13.66 10.01
CA ARG A 147 -15.33 -13.63 8.64
C ARG A 147 -15.80 -14.98 8.08
N GLY A 148 -15.74 -16.07 8.85
CA GLY A 148 -16.15 -17.43 8.43
C GLY A 148 -15.28 -17.99 7.30
N GLY A 149 -14.49 -19.04 7.55
CA GLY A 149 -13.37 -19.42 6.67
C GLY A 149 -13.45 -20.79 6.00
N ALA A 150 -13.07 -20.86 4.72
CA ALA A 150 -12.21 -21.91 4.17
C ALA A 150 -10.82 -21.29 3.90
N GLN A 151 -10.15 -20.91 4.99
CA GLN A 151 -8.83 -20.24 5.13
C GLN A 151 -8.53 -19.01 4.22
N TYR A 152 -9.60 -18.28 3.90
CA TYR A 152 -9.69 -16.86 3.47
C TYR A 152 -9.55 -16.53 1.98
N ALA A 153 -10.43 -17.21 1.22
CA ALA A 153 -10.78 -16.99 -0.19
C ALA A 153 -9.65 -17.28 -1.18
N THR A 154 -10.03 -17.72 -2.38
CA THR A 154 -9.10 -17.91 -3.49
C THR A 154 -8.49 -16.56 -3.89
N VAL A 155 -7.19 -16.40 -3.69
CA VAL A 155 -6.49 -15.11 -3.92
C VAL A 155 -5.76 -15.04 -5.26
N ASN A 156 -5.76 -16.12 -6.04
CA ASN A 156 -5.13 -16.17 -7.37
C ASN A 156 -5.91 -17.06 -8.34
N LYS A 157 -5.53 -16.97 -9.62
CA LYS A 157 -6.08 -17.83 -10.69
C LYS A 157 -5.77 -19.32 -10.50
N GLN A 158 -4.94 -19.67 -9.52
CA GLN A 158 -4.48 -21.04 -9.21
C GLN A 158 -5.32 -21.70 -8.10
N GLY A 159 -6.39 -21.06 -7.62
CA GLY A 159 -7.26 -21.66 -6.60
C GLY A 159 -6.74 -21.55 -5.16
N GLN A 160 -5.54 -21.01 -4.93
CA GLN A 160 -4.92 -20.99 -3.60
C GLN A 160 -5.63 -20.03 -2.65
N THR A 161 -5.75 -20.45 -1.39
CA THR A 161 -6.26 -19.62 -0.30
C THR A 161 -5.21 -18.60 0.15
N LEU A 162 -5.64 -17.53 0.82
CA LEU A 162 -4.71 -16.54 1.37
C LEU A 162 -3.68 -17.17 2.33
N LEU A 163 -4.14 -18.02 3.26
CA LEU A 163 -3.24 -18.66 4.23
C LEU A 163 -2.33 -19.72 3.56
N GLY A 164 -2.86 -20.49 2.62
CA GLY A 164 -2.05 -21.45 1.85
C GLY A 164 -0.94 -20.73 1.07
N ARG A 165 -1.30 -19.64 0.39
CA ARG A 165 -0.31 -18.77 -0.27
C ARG A 165 0.73 -18.21 0.71
N PHE A 166 0.32 -17.80 1.91
CA PHE A 166 1.25 -17.29 2.91
C PHE A 166 2.29 -18.36 3.27
N GLU A 167 1.86 -19.59 3.58
CA GLU A 167 2.75 -20.71 3.92
C GLU A 167 3.67 -21.10 2.76
N ASP A 168 3.16 -21.18 1.52
CA ASP A 168 3.96 -21.48 0.32
C ASP A 168 5.05 -20.44 0.05
N LYS A 169 4.88 -19.23 0.58
CA LYS A 169 5.81 -18.11 0.42
C LYS A 169 6.68 -17.90 1.63
N ARG A 170 6.72 -18.85 2.58
CA ARG A 170 7.65 -18.79 3.70
C ARG A 170 9.00 -19.33 3.28
N ASP A 171 10.04 -18.57 3.59
CA ASP A 171 11.42 -18.98 3.37
C ASP A 171 12.31 -18.52 4.53
N PHE A 172 13.43 -19.21 4.73
CA PHE A 172 14.41 -18.85 5.74
C PHE A 172 15.29 -17.69 5.26
N ARG A 173 15.27 -16.60 6.01
CA ARG A 173 16.08 -15.41 5.75
C ARG A 173 17.28 -15.39 6.68
N LEU A 174 18.49 -15.53 6.11
CA LEU A 174 19.76 -15.54 6.85
C LEU A 174 20.00 -14.25 7.64
N ASP A 175 19.71 -13.10 7.04
CA ASP A 175 19.85 -11.77 7.65
C ASP A 175 18.92 -11.56 8.85
N LEU A 176 17.78 -12.26 8.88
CA LEU A 176 16.81 -12.22 9.98
C LEU A 176 16.94 -13.42 10.93
N ASN A 177 17.73 -14.43 10.55
CA ASN A 177 17.80 -15.73 11.18
C ASN A 177 16.40 -16.32 11.51
N ALA A 178 15.47 -16.19 10.57
CA ALA A 178 14.07 -16.53 10.79
C ALA A 178 13.35 -16.93 9.50
N THR A 179 12.31 -17.75 9.62
CA THR A 179 11.40 -18.07 8.50
C THR A 179 10.29 -17.04 8.41
N VAL A 180 10.27 -16.27 7.32
CA VAL A 180 9.31 -15.18 7.07
C VAL A 180 8.64 -15.35 5.71
N SER A 181 7.53 -14.66 5.46
CA SER A 181 6.94 -14.64 4.11
C SER A 181 7.73 -13.70 3.20
N THR A 182 8.29 -14.23 2.12
CA THR A 182 9.03 -13.51 1.08
C THR A 182 8.12 -13.06 -0.07
N SER A 183 6.79 -13.19 0.08
CA SER A 183 5.84 -12.89 -1.00
C SER A 183 5.93 -11.46 -1.54
N ILE A 184 6.31 -10.49 -0.71
CA ILE A 184 6.49 -9.09 -1.14
C ILE A 184 7.77 -8.90 -1.96
N GLU A 185 8.81 -9.71 -1.74
CA GLU A 185 10.06 -9.67 -2.49
C GLU A 185 9.84 -10.23 -3.89
N ASP A 186 9.14 -11.36 -4.00
CA ASP A 186 8.66 -11.88 -5.29
C ASP A 186 7.85 -10.82 -6.04
N LYS A 187 7.04 -10.04 -5.31
CA LYS A 187 6.23 -8.99 -5.89
C LYS A 187 7.08 -7.83 -6.41
N ARG A 188 8.13 -7.44 -5.68
CA ARG A 188 9.13 -6.47 -6.15
C ARG A 188 9.80 -6.95 -7.43
N ILE A 189 10.29 -8.20 -7.47
CA ILE A 189 10.92 -8.80 -8.65
C ILE A 189 9.94 -8.80 -9.84
N ALA A 190 8.69 -9.17 -9.60
CA ALA A 190 7.66 -9.16 -10.63
C ALA A 190 7.35 -7.76 -11.17
N TYR A 191 7.42 -6.72 -10.34
CA TYR A 191 7.26 -5.33 -10.80
C TYR A 191 8.46 -4.86 -11.63
N LEU A 192 9.68 -5.17 -11.20
CA LEU A 192 10.89 -4.86 -11.96
C LEU A 192 10.89 -5.56 -13.33
N ALA A 193 10.51 -6.84 -13.38
CA ALA A 193 10.39 -7.58 -14.63
C ALA A 193 9.37 -6.93 -15.58
N ARG A 194 8.18 -6.55 -15.08
CA ARG A 194 7.17 -5.87 -15.90
C ARG A 194 7.63 -4.51 -16.41
N ALA A 195 8.32 -3.73 -15.58
CA ALA A 195 8.86 -2.44 -15.98
C ALA A 195 9.91 -2.61 -17.08
N ARG A 196 10.83 -3.57 -16.93
CA ARG A 196 11.80 -3.92 -17.98
C ARG A 196 11.10 -4.33 -19.27
N ASP A 197 10.15 -5.26 -19.20
CA ASP A 197 9.46 -5.78 -20.38
C ASP A 197 8.66 -4.68 -21.09
N TYR A 198 8.08 -3.74 -20.34
CA TYR A 198 7.43 -2.55 -20.90
C TYR A 198 8.41 -1.69 -21.69
N LEU A 199 9.54 -1.32 -21.09
CA LEU A 199 10.54 -0.44 -21.69
C LEU A 199 11.17 -0.99 -22.98
N GLN A 200 11.12 -2.31 -23.21
CA GLN A 200 11.57 -2.92 -24.46
C GLN A 200 10.68 -2.60 -25.66
N THR A 201 9.45 -2.18 -25.43
CA THR A 201 8.43 -1.94 -26.47
C THR A 201 7.75 -0.58 -26.35
N ALA A 202 8.13 0.21 -25.34
CA ALA A 202 7.56 1.52 -25.09
C ALA A 202 7.99 2.54 -26.16
N PRO A 203 7.18 3.59 -26.40
CA PRO A 203 7.58 4.75 -27.20
C PRO A 203 8.90 5.37 -26.69
N GLU A 204 9.72 5.90 -27.60
CA GLU A 204 11.04 6.44 -27.26
C GLU A 204 10.99 7.59 -26.24
N ASP A 205 9.95 8.43 -26.30
CA ASP A 205 9.70 9.51 -25.37
C ASP A 205 9.45 8.99 -23.95
N GLU A 206 8.63 7.94 -23.80
CA GLU A 206 8.39 7.31 -22.51
C GLU A 206 9.64 6.62 -21.93
N VAL A 207 10.46 6.03 -22.79
CA VAL A 207 11.77 5.46 -22.39
C VAL A 207 12.68 6.58 -21.88
N HIS A 208 12.76 7.70 -22.59
CA HIS A 208 13.56 8.84 -22.20
C HIS A 208 13.12 9.40 -20.85
N ASP A 209 11.82 9.65 -20.68
CA ASP A 209 11.24 10.16 -19.43
C ASP A 209 11.51 9.23 -18.25
N THR A 210 11.36 7.91 -18.47
CA THR A 210 11.63 6.91 -17.44
C THR A 210 13.11 6.89 -17.06
N VAL A 211 14.01 6.91 -18.04
CA VAL A 211 15.46 6.92 -17.79
C VAL A 211 15.89 8.19 -17.06
N ALA A 212 15.32 9.35 -17.42
CA ALA A 212 15.56 10.61 -16.74
C ALA A 212 15.11 10.54 -15.26
N ALA A 213 13.88 10.07 -15.00
CA ALA A 213 13.37 9.91 -13.65
C ALA A 213 14.20 8.93 -12.80
N VAL A 214 14.71 7.85 -13.40
CA VAL A 214 15.63 6.92 -12.72
C VAL A 214 16.98 7.58 -12.44
N ALA A 215 17.54 8.34 -13.37
CA ALA A 215 18.82 9.03 -13.18
C ALA A 215 18.77 10.05 -12.04
N ASP A 216 17.67 10.81 -11.96
CA ASP A 216 17.45 11.82 -10.90
C ASP A 216 17.35 11.18 -9.51
N THR A 217 16.82 9.96 -9.44
CA THR A 217 16.62 9.24 -8.18
C THR A 217 17.71 8.19 -7.90
N ALA A 218 18.63 7.99 -8.84
CA ALA A 218 19.65 6.96 -8.75
C ALA A 218 20.60 7.24 -7.57
N PRO A 219 20.95 6.23 -6.76
CA PRO A 219 21.96 6.38 -5.73
C PRO A 219 23.34 6.61 -6.36
N ASP A 220 24.23 7.29 -5.63
CA ASP A 220 25.55 7.70 -6.15
C ASP A 220 26.37 6.54 -6.72
N TRP A 221 26.27 5.34 -6.13
CA TRP A 221 26.97 4.16 -6.63
C TRP A 221 26.49 3.77 -8.04
N PHE A 222 25.20 3.90 -8.32
CA PHE A 222 24.63 3.57 -9.64
C PHE A 222 25.09 4.58 -10.69
N ARG A 223 25.10 5.87 -10.34
CA ARG A 223 25.61 6.93 -11.24
C ARG A 223 27.08 6.73 -11.57
N LYS A 224 27.90 6.37 -10.57
CA LYS A 224 29.34 6.07 -10.75
C LYS A 224 29.56 4.84 -11.64
N SER A 225 28.79 3.76 -11.42
CA SER A 225 28.88 2.57 -12.28
C SER A 225 28.48 2.85 -13.72
N ARG A 226 27.45 3.69 -13.95
CA ARG A 226 27.03 4.06 -15.31
C ARG A 226 28.08 4.90 -16.04
N ALA A 227 28.65 5.90 -15.36
CA ALA A 227 29.71 6.72 -15.92
C ALA A 227 30.97 5.90 -16.30
N ALA A 228 31.26 4.82 -15.57
CA ALA A 228 32.36 3.91 -15.91
C ALA A 228 32.06 3.07 -17.16
N ILE A 229 30.80 2.64 -17.36
CA ILE A 229 30.38 1.90 -18.56
C ILE A 229 30.42 2.80 -19.80
N ASP A 230 29.89 4.02 -19.68
CA ASP A 230 29.84 4.98 -20.79
C ASP A 230 31.27 5.35 -21.26
N ALA A 231 32.22 5.47 -20.33
CA ALA A 231 33.63 5.74 -20.63
C ALA A 231 34.37 4.59 -21.34
N ASP A 232 33.94 3.34 -21.13
CA ASP A 232 34.49 2.15 -21.81
C ASP A 232 33.89 1.96 -23.22
N THR A 233 32.71 2.53 -23.50
CA THR A 233 32.09 2.46 -24.83
C THR A 233 32.57 3.54 -25.82
N ASP A 234 33.20 4.59 -25.31
CA ASP A 234 33.78 5.69 -26.12
C ASP A 234 35.28 5.47 -26.47
N SER A 235 35.84 4.30 -26.15
CA SER A 235 37.22 3.87 -26.46
C SER A 235 37.29 2.74 -27.47
#